data_AF-W9XPE0-F1
#
_entry.id   AF-W9XPE0-F1
#
_cell.length_a   1.000
_cell.length_b   1.000
_cell.length_c   1.000
_cell.angle_alpha   90.00
_cell.angle_beta   90.00
_cell.angle_gamma   90.00
#
_symmetry.space_group_name_H-M   'P 1'
#
loop_
_entity.id
_entity.type
_entity.pdbx_description
1 polymer ?
#
loop_
_entity_poly.entity_id
_entity_poly.type
_entity_poly.pdbx_seq_one_letter_code
_entity_poly.pdbx_strand_id
1 'polypeptide(L)'
;MLSPPVPLSTESSLSSPCRKRKRSDVESTVASSTWSSSLFSRKAKQNIVERNGGEHCWHCGAGAPHIAHVIGREDGSFRDYVASGLLTFDHLGDEQNGLPLCPSCHQAFDDLNNPGLIFIPTALDYFIDFEVKDYQSRIEIAQRHGDVPRRLVPTPQMYSDYLKREGLVSSEAVGGLYCRYTLRDFFPIHVVKSAIPGLGPFQEPGLWCGAPMAALRRAFQIIGSLQWWESQNLN
;
A
#
# COMPACT_ATOMS: atom_id res chain seq x y z
N MET A 1 -75.31 -27.81 24.72
CA MET A 1 -74.53 -28.28 25.89
C MET A 1 -73.09 -28.42 25.46
N LEU A 2 -72.02 -28.20 26.23
CA LEU A 2 -71.71 -27.54 27.51
C LEU A 2 -70.22 -27.90 27.73
N SER A 3 -69.37 -26.93 28.11
CA SER A 3 -67.95 -27.13 28.49
C SER A 3 -67.82 -27.15 30.04
N PRO A 4 -66.64 -27.07 30.72
CA PRO A 4 -65.24 -27.06 30.29
C PRO A 4 -64.51 -28.38 30.69
N PRO A 5 -63.53 -28.56 31.62
CA PRO A 5 -62.80 -27.64 32.54
C PRO A 5 -61.39 -27.24 32.02
N VAL A 6 -60.50 -26.80 32.93
CA VAL A 6 -59.06 -26.50 32.76
C VAL A 6 -58.31 -27.02 34.01
N PRO A 7 -56.98 -27.24 34.00
CA PRO A 7 -56.13 -26.49 34.94
C PRO A 7 -54.74 -26.07 34.41
N LEU A 8 -53.99 -25.36 35.24
CA LEU A 8 -52.73 -24.64 34.97
C LEU A 8 -51.50 -25.34 35.63
N SER A 9 -50.32 -24.71 35.52
CA SER A 9 -49.15 -24.83 36.42
C SER A 9 -48.12 -25.96 36.16
N THR A 10 -46.82 -25.86 36.54
CA THR A 10 -45.91 -24.73 36.85
C THR A 10 -44.44 -25.20 36.92
N GLU A 11 -43.52 -24.45 36.31
CA GLU A 11 -42.06 -24.32 36.58
C GLU A 11 -41.02 -25.48 36.52
N SER A 12 -39.77 -25.01 36.41
CA SER A 12 -38.53 -25.53 36.99
C SER A 12 -37.69 -26.61 36.30
N SER A 13 -36.67 -26.10 35.60
CA SER A 13 -35.26 -26.29 35.97
C SER A 13 -34.67 -27.71 36.05
N LEU A 14 -33.73 -28.00 35.15
CA LEU A 14 -32.30 -28.16 35.53
C LEU A 14 -31.39 -28.07 34.29
N SER A 15 -30.08 -27.97 34.51
CA SER A 15 -29.09 -27.54 33.50
C SER A 15 -27.91 -28.50 33.36
N SER A 16 -27.02 -28.18 32.41
CA SER A 16 -25.63 -28.69 32.30
C SER A 16 -25.45 -30.11 31.70
N PRO A 17 -24.23 -30.49 31.26
CA PRO A 17 -23.29 -29.68 30.45
C PRO A 17 -22.67 -30.45 29.26
N CYS A 18 -22.19 -29.73 28.25
CA CYS A 18 -21.41 -30.31 27.14
C CYS A 18 -19.97 -30.68 27.56
N ARG A 19 -19.48 -31.87 27.17
CA ARG A 19 -18.04 -32.23 27.24
C ARG A 19 -17.54 -33.01 26.02
N LYS A 20 -16.67 -32.34 25.26
CA LYS A 20 -15.44 -32.83 24.57
C LYS A 20 -15.38 -34.30 24.15
N ARG A 21 -15.15 -34.53 22.85
CA ARG A 21 -14.26 -35.61 22.37
C ARG A 21 -13.05 -35.00 21.66
N LYS A 22 -11.89 -35.64 21.83
CA LYS A 22 -10.60 -35.32 21.22
C LYS A 22 -10.26 -36.45 20.25
N ARG A 23 -9.71 -36.14 19.07
CA ARG A 23 -8.94 -37.10 18.28
C ARG A 23 -7.78 -36.38 17.59
N SER A 24 -6.62 -37.01 17.62
CA SER A 24 -5.48 -36.76 16.73
C SER A 24 -5.68 -37.63 15.45
N ASP A 25 -4.86 -37.60 14.39
CA ASP A 25 -3.40 -37.53 14.31
C ASP A 25 -2.92 -37.14 12.90
N VAL A 26 -1.61 -36.89 12.79
CA VAL A 26 -0.77 -37.04 11.57
C VAL A 26 -1.08 -36.15 10.34
N GLU A 27 -0.25 -35.11 10.23
CA GLU A 27 0.66 -34.82 9.10
C GLU A 27 0.13 -34.55 7.67
N SER A 28 0.42 -33.34 7.20
CA SER A 28 0.61 -33.00 5.77
C SER A 28 1.49 -31.75 5.68
N THR A 29 2.79 -31.93 5.93
CA THR A 29 3.77 -30.84 6.20
C THR A 29 4.38 -30.26 4.91
N VAL A 30 3.56 -29.86 3.94
CA VAL A 30 4.04 -29.25 2.68
C VAL A 30 3.17 -28.04 2.29
N ALA A 31 3.82 -26.94 1.88
CA ALA A 31 3.23 -25.74 1.26
C ALA A 31 2.13 -24.99 2.05
N SER A 32 2.53 -24.25 3.11
CA SER A 32 1.66 -23.22 3.73
C SER A 32 2.40 -21.95 4.23
N SER A 33 3.73 -21.91 4.17
CA SER A 33 4.53 -20.76 4.62
C SER A 33 4.45 -19.53 3.71
N THR A 34 4.14 -19.71 2.42
CA THR A 34 4.23 -18.64 1.39
C THR A 34 3.03 -17.70 1.31
N TRP A 35 1.84 -18.11 1.76
CA TRP A 35 0.64 -17.27 1.67
C TRP A 35 0.54 -16.19 2.75
N SER A 36 1.20 -16.38 3.91
CA SER A 36 1.08 -15.47 5.04
C SER A 36 1.70 -14.08 4.77
N SER A 37 2.85 -14.05 4.07
CA SER A 37 3.64 -12.83 3.87
C SER A 37 3.16 -11.95 2.71
N SER A 38 2.17 -12.38 1.92
CA SER A 38 1.60 -11.57 0.84
C SER A 38 0.43 -10.67 1.27
N LEU A 39 -0.06 -10.83 2.50
CA LEU A 39 -1.21 -10.11 3.04
C LEU A 39 -0.79 -9.23 4.23
N PHE A 40 -1.23 -7.97 4.23
CA PHE A 40 -1.05 -7.10 5.40
C PHE A 40 -1.73 -7.70 6.64
N SER A 41 -0.93 -7.99 7.68
CA SER A 41 -1.45 -8.39 8.99
C SER A 41 -2.35 -7.30 9.59
N ARG A 42 -3.23 -7.64 10.55
CA ARG A 42 -4.07 -6.65 11.23
C ARG A 42 -3.25 -5.50 11.84
N LYS A 43 -2.08 -5.83 12.43
CA LYS A 43 -1.16 -4.83 13.00
C LYS A 43 -0.54 -3.95 11.91
N ALA A 44 -0.07 -4.54 10.80
CA ALA A 44 0.48 -3.79 9.69
C ALA A 44 -0.55 -2.80 9.12
N LYS A 45 -1.80 -3.23 8.90
CA LYS A 45 -2.89 -2.35 8.44
C LYS A 45 -3.10 -1.15 9.37
N GLN A 46 -3.17 -1.39 10.69
CA GLN A 46 -3.31 -0.32 11.67
C GLN A 46 -2.11 0.65 11.66
N ASN A 47 -0.88 0.13 11.65
CA ASN A 47 0.33 0.94 11.56
C ASN A 47 0.40 1.79 10.28
N ILE A 48 -0.12 1.27 9.16
CA ILE A 48 -0.21 2.00 7.88
C ILE A 48 -1.24 3.14 7.97
N VAL A 49 -2.40 2.92 8.58
CA VAL A 49 -3.42 3.98 8.83
C VAL A 49 -2.84 5.07 9.72
N GLU A 50 -2.30 4.69 10.88
CA GLU A 50 -1.78 5.63 11.89
C GLU A 50 -0.63 6.50 11.35
N ARG A 51 0.28 5.95 10.55
CA ARG A 51 1.41 6.71 9.97
C ARG A 51 1.05 7.62 8.79
N ASN A 52 -0.11 7.44 8.14
CA ASN A 52 -0.47 8.15 6.91
C ASN A 52 -1.68 9.08 7.10
N GLY A 53 -1.87 9.61 8.31
CA GLY A 53 -2.91 10.61 8.62
C GLY A 53 -4.22 10.07 9.20
N GLY A 54 -4.28 8.79 9.57
CA GLY A 54 -5.45 8.19 10.20
C GLY A 54 -6.47 7.61 9.20
N GLU A 55 -7.73 7.53 9.62
CA GLU A 55 -8.85 6.82 8.95
C GLU A 55 -9.38 7.54 7.68
N HIS A 56 -8.47 8.04 6.84
CA HIS A 56 -8.74 8.81 5.63
C HIS A 56 -8.05 8.20 4.39
N CYS A 57 -8.69 8.36 3.23
CA CYS A 57 -8.10 8.06 1.93
C CYS A 57 -6.96 9.03 1.62
N TRP A 58 -5.76 8.52 1.43
CA TRP A 58 -4.57 9.29 1.10
C TRP A 58 -4.71 10.09 -0.21
N HIS A 59 -5.49 9.58 -1.16
CA HIS A 59 -5.80 10.28 -2.41
C HIS A 59 -6.84 11.40 -2.19
N CYS A 60 -8.06 11.07 -1.77
CA CYS A 60 -9.19 12.02 -1.79
C CYS A 60 -9.77 12.44 -0.42
N GLY A 61 -9.14 12.09 0.70
CA GLY A 61 -9.56 12.45 2.06
C GLY A 61 -10.81 11.73 2.59
N ALA A 62 -11.60 11.08 1.72
CA ALA A 62 -12.78 10.30 2.11
C ALA A 62 -12.45 9.20 3.14
N GLY A 63 -13.29 9.03 4.16
CA GLY A 63 -13.02 8.13 5.28
C GLY A 63 -13.05 6.63 4.93
N ALA A 64 -12.72 5.80 5.94
CA ALA A 64 -12.70 4.34 5.89
C ALA A 64 -11.77 3.75 4.78
N PRO A 65 -10.45 3.99 4.86
CA PRO A 65 -9.48 3.45 3.92
C PRO A 65 -9.36 1.92 4.02
N HIS A 66 -9.39 1.28 2.86
CA HIS A 66 -8.77 -0.03 2.67
C HIS A 66 -7.25 0.17 2.46
N ILE A 67 -6.43 -0.83 2.77
CA ILE A 67 -4.99 -0.80 2.47
C ILE A 67 -4.72 -1.44 1.12
N ALA A 68 -4.29 -0.65 0.15
CA ALA A 68 -3.80 -1.09 -1.16
C ALA A 68 -2.32 -1.46 -1.10
N HIS A 69 -1.89 -2.33 -2.03
CA HIS A 69 -0.49 -2.72 -2.23
C HIS A 69 0.14 -1.86 -3.34
N VAL A 70 1.16 -1.05 -3.04
CA VAL A 70 1.79 -0.16 -4.04
C VAL A 70 2.49 -0.96 -5.14
N ILE A 71 3.31 -1.94 -4.77
CA ILE A 71 3.64 -3.08 -5.63
C ILE A 71 2.56 -4.13 -5.41
N GLY A 72 1.64 -4.23 -6.37
CA GLY A 72 0.51 -5.14 -6.35
C GLY A 72 0.94 -6.61 -6.35
N ARG A 73 0.11 -7.49 -5.77
CA ARG A 73 0.44 -8.92 -5.60
C ARG A 73 0.65 -9.67 -6.93
N GLU A 74 0.04 -9.16 -8.00
CA GLU A 74 0.14 -9.73 -9.35
C GLU A 74 1.41 -9.23 -10.10
N ASP A 75 2.24 -8.37 -9.50
CA ASP A 75 3.54 -7.97 -10.07
C ASP A 75 4.57 -9.11 -9.91
N GLY A 76 4.63 -9.98 -10.93
CA GLY A 76 5.57 -11.10 -11.00
C GLY A 76 7.05 -10.71 -10.84
N SER A 77 7.43 -9.45 -11.11
CA SER A 77 8.82 -8.99 -10.97
C SER A 77 9.23 -8.61 -9.54
N PHE A 78 8.30 -8.61 -8.57
CA PHE A 78 8.59 -8.23 -7.17
C PHE A 78 9.82 -8.96 -6.62
N ARG A 79 9.96 -10.26 -6.90
CA ARG A 79 11.09 -11.08 -6.45
C ARG A 79 12.42 -10.63 -7.07
N ASP A 80 12.42 -10.17 -8.32
CA ASP A 80 13.61 -9.72 -9.03
C ASP A 80 14.06 -8.34 -8.51
N TYR A 81 13.11 -7.47 -8.15
CA TYR A 81 13.39 -6.20 -7.48
C TYR A 81 14.00 -6.40 -6.09
N VAL A 82 13.48 -7.34 -5.29
CA VAL A 82 14.08 -7.73 -3.99
C VAL A 82 15.48 -8.32 -4.19
N ALA A 83 15.65 -9.25 -5.12
CA ALA A 83 16.95 -9.86 -5.42
C ALA A 83 17.99 -8.85 -5.94
N SER A 84 17.55 -7.82 -6.66
CA SER A 84 18.40 -6.74 -7.19
C SER A 84 18.73 -5.63 -6.17
N GLY A 85 18.23 -5.74 -4.93
CA GLY A 85 18.42 -4.73 -3.89
C GLY A 85 17.68 -3.41 -4.16
N LEU A 86 16.59 -3.43 -4.95
CA LEU A 86 15.86 -2.24 -5.36
C LEU A 86 14.75 -1.82 -4.38
N LEU A 87 14.49 -2.60 -3.33
CA LEU A 87 13.42 -2.38 -2.34
C LEU A 87 13.94 -2.51 -0.91
N THR A 88 13.28 -1.81 0.01
CA THR A 88 13.59 -1.76 1.45
C THR A 88 12.75 -2.74 2.28
N PHE A 89 12.11 -3.70 1.60
CA PHE A 89 11.27 -4.76 2.17
C PHE A 89 11.32 -6.00 1.25
N ASP A 90 11.08 -7.18 1.81
CA ASP A 90 11.25 -8.49 1.15
C ASP A 90 9.93 -9.26 0.91
N HIS A 91 8.81 -8.75 1.43
CA HIS A 91 7.49 -9.37 1.29
C HIS A 91 6.37 -8.35 1.03
N LEU A 92 5.39 -8.72 0.20
CA LEU A 92 4.33 -7.81 -0.26
C LEU A 92 3.46 -7.24 0.87
N GLY A 93 3.32 -7.95 2.01
CA GLY A 93 2.56 -7.51 3.18
C GLY A 93 3.30 -6.56 4.13
N ASP A 94 4.49 -6.07 3.78
CA ASP A 94 5.28 -5.12 4.59
C ASP A 94 4.59 -3.75 4.71
N GLU A 95 4.73 -3.09 5.86
CA GLU A 95 4.14 -1.77 6.12
C GLU A 95 4.57 -0.70 5.10
N GLN A 96 5.76 -0.82 4.52
CA GLN A 96 6.28 0.11 3.52
C GLN A 96 5.63 -0.04 2.13
N ASN A 97 4.90 -1.14 1.88
CA ASN A 97 4.18 -1.38 0.63
C ASN A 97 2.70 -0.94 0.70
N GLY A 98 2.24 -0.44 1.85
CA GLY A 98 0.84 -0.13 2.11
C GLY A 98 0.44 1.31 1.85
N LEU A 99 -0.71 1.51 1.20
CA LEU A 99 -1.31 2.82 0.93
C LEU A 99 -2.80 2.84 1.35
N PRO A 100 -3.24 3.71 2.29
CA PRO A 100 -4.63 3.78 2.69
C PRO A 100 -5.49 4.53 1.66
N LEU A 101 -6.44 3.84 1.03
CA LEU A 101 -7.32 4.37 -0.02
C LEU A 101 -8.78 3.94 0.24
N CYS A 102 -9.74 4.84 0.07
CA CYS A 102 -11.16 4.47 0.07
C CYS A 102 -11.47 3.51 -1.11
N PRO A 103 -12.56 2.72 -1.06
CA PRO A 103 -12.82 1.65 -2.04
C PRO A 103 -12.70 2.07 -3.51
N SER A 104 -13.25 3.22 -3.90
CA SER A 104 -13.16 3.73 -5.29
C SER A 104 -11.73 4.08 -5.69
N CYS A 105 -10.95 4.72 -4.79
CA CYS A 105 -9.54 5.04 -5.08
C CYS A 105 -8.68 3.77 -5.11
N HIS A 106 -8.97 2.78 -4.28
CA HIS A 106 -8.27 1.49 -4.27
C HIS A 106 -8.49 0.74 -5.60
N GLN A 107 -9.75 0.61 -6.05
CA GLN A 107 -10.07 -0.01 -7.34
C GLN A 107 -9.43 0.75 -8.51
N ALA A 108 -9.47 2.08 -8.48
CA ALA A 108 -8.87 2.94 -9.51
C ALA A 108 -7.33 2.93 -9.48
N PHE A 109 -6.72 2.66 -8.33
CA PHE A 109 -5.27 2.53 -8.19
C PHE A 109 -4.79 1.17 -8.71
N ASP A 110 -5.45 0.07 -8.32
CA ASP A 110 -5.02 -1.31 -8.63
C ASP A 110 -5.00 -1.62 -10.14
N ASP A 111 -5.95 -1.08 -10.90
CA ASP A 111 -6.11 -1.26 -12.35
C ASP A 111 -4.86 -0.83 -13.14
N LEU A 112 -3.96 -1.78 -13.43
CA LEU A 112 -2.73 -1.52 -14.19
C LEU A 112 -2.96 -1.29 -15.70
N ASN A 113 -4.12 -1.65 -16.24
CA ASN A 113 -4.41 -1.55 -17.68
C ASN A 113 -5.13 -0.24 -18.02
N ASN A 114 -5.89 0.33 -17.08
CA ASN A 114 -6.45 1.67 -17.20
C ASN A 114 -6.37 2.41 -15.84
N PRO A 115 -5.14 2.72 -15.35
CA PRO A 115 -4.96 3.34 -14.03
C PRO A 115 -5.75 4.64 -13.85
N GLY A 116 -6.58 4.71 -12.81
CA GLY A 116 -7.32 5.92 -12.47
C GLY A 116 -6.51 6.94 -11.67
N LEU A 117 -5.47 6.50 -10.94
CA LEU A 117 -4.57 7.41 -10.21
C LEU A 117 -3.12 6.90 -10.14
N ILE A 118 -2.18 7.84 -10.04
CA ILE A 118 -0.74 7.63 -9.87
C ILE A 118 -0.21 8.63 -8.85
N PHE A 119 0.89 8.28 -8.18
CA PHE A 119 1.68 9.22 -7.41
C PHE A 119 3.18 9.00 -7.63
N ILE A 120 3.97 10.08 -7.53
CA ILE A 120 5.39 10.13 -7.89
C ILE A 120 6.12 10.98 -6.83
N PRO A 121 7.34 10.63 -6.36
CA PRO A 121 8.10 11.48 -5.43
C PRO A 121 8.29 12.90 -6.00
N THR A 122 8.14 13.94 -5.18
CA THR A 122 8.29 15.34 -5.63
C THR A 122 9.72 15.67 -6.05
N ALA A 123 10.73 15.20 -5.30
CA ALA A 123 12.13 15.51 -5.54
C ALA A 123 12.83 14.33 -6.23
N LEU A 124 12.59 14.16 -7.54
CA LEU A 124 13.20 13.09 -8.33
C LEU A 124 14.73 13.18 -8.38
N ASP A 125 15.29 14.40 -8.38
CA ASP A 125 16.74 14.63 -8.41
C ASP A 125 17.47 13.95 -7.26
N TYR A 126 16.88 13.91 -6.06
CA TYR A 126 17.43 13.19 -4.91
C TYR A 126 17.65 11.69 -5.18
N PHE A 127 16.75 11.04 -5.93
CA PHE A 127 16.86 9.62 -6.27
C PHE A 127 17.93 9.38 -7.35
N ILE A 128 18.05 10.31 -8.30
CA ILE A 128 19.10 10.30 -9.33
C ILE A 128 20.48 10.47 -8.66
N ASP A 129 20.63 11.51 -7.83
CA ASP A 129 21.83 11.77 -7.05
C ASP A 129 22.21 10.59 -6.15
N PHE A 130 21.22 9.89 -5.59
CA PHE A 130 21.46 8.73 -4.73
C PHE A 130 22.03 7.54 -5.51
N GLU A 131 21.39 7.13 -6.62
CA GLU A 131 21.90 6.01 -7.44
C GLU A 131 23.27 6.35 -8.05
N VAL A 132 23.52 7.61 -8.44
CA VAL A 132 24.85 8.04 -8.94
C VAL A 132 25.93 7.87 -7.86
N LYS A 133 25.66 8.30 -6.62
CA LYS A 133 26.61 8.20 -5.50
C LYS A 133 26.81 6.75 -5.02
N ASP A 134 25.73 5.97 -4.97
CA ASP A 134 25.79 4.52 -4.66
C ASP A 134 26.55 3.74 -5.75
N TYR A 135 26.32 4.04 -7.03
CA TYR A 135 27.04 3.43 -8.14
C TYR A 135 28.54 3.76 -8.10
N GLN A 136 28.92 5.02 -7.89
CA GLN A 136 30.32 5.44 -7.76
C GLN A 136 31.00 4.69 -6.59
N SER A 137 30.35 4.67 -5.42
CA SER A 137 30.81 3.93 -4.24
C SER A 137 30.99 2.43 -4.52
N ARG A 138 30.02 1.77 -5.19
CA ARG A 138 30.12 0.37 -5.61
C ARG A 138 31.33 0.11 -6.50
N ILE A 139 31.61 0.98 -7.46
CA ILE A 139 32.76 0.84 -8.38
C ILE A 139 34.09 1.04 -7.63
N GLU A 140 34.21 2.05 -6.77
CA GLU A 140 35.43 2.28 -6.00
C GLU A 140 35.74 1.11 -5.03
N ILE A 141 34.72 0.58 -4.36
CA ILE A 141 34.90 -0.54 -3.42
C ILE A 141 35.29 -1.80 -4.18
N ALA A 142 34.66 -2.09 -5.32
CA ALA A 142 35.05 -3.21 -6.18
C ALA A 142 36.49 -3.10 -6.68
N GLN A 143 36.95 -1.90 -7.07
CA GLN A 143 38.34 -1.66 -7.46
C GLN A 143 39.34 -1.84 -6.30
N ARG A 144 38.94 -1.50 -5.07
CA ARG A 144 39.81 -1.59 -3.88
C ARG A 144 39.83 -2.96 -3.20
N HIS A 145 38.75 -3.73 -3.31
CA HIS A 145 38.53 -4.95 -2.52
C HIS A 145 38.17 -6.19 -3.35
N GLY A 146 37.98 -6.07 -4.67
CA GLY A 146 37.62 -7.17 -5.58
C GLY A 146 36.12 -7.49 -5.61
N ASP A 147 35.42 -7.33 -4.48
CA ASP A 147 33.98 -7.59 -4.36
C ASP A 147 33.14 -6.34 -4.65
N VAL A 148 32.07 -6.50 -5.44
CA VAL A 148 31.05 -5.46 -5.65
C VAL A 148 30.08 -5.48 -4.47
N PRO A 149 29.96 -4.40 -3.66
CA PRO A 149 29.02 -4.37 -2.56
C PRO A 149 27.57 -4.26 -3.05
N ARG A 150 26.62 -4.63 -2.19
CA ARG A 150 25.18 -4.54 -2.51
C ARG A 150 24.77 -3.10 -2.77
N ARG A 151 23.90 -2.90 -3.77
CA ARG A 151 23.19 -1.63 -4.04
C ARG A 151 22.48 -1.16 -2.76
N LEU A 152 22.60 0.11 -2.43
CA LEU A 152 21.74 0.80 -1.48
C LEU A 152 20.62 1.53 -2.23
N VAL A 153 19.48 1.72 -1.57
CA VAL A 153 18.38 2.57 -2.08
C VAL A 153 17.82 3.47 -0.99
N PRO A 154 17.19 4.61 -1.31
CA PRO A 154 16.59 5.48 -0.31
C PRO A 154 15.48 4.79 0.50
N THR A 155 15.64 4.80 1.81
CA THR A 155 14.58 4.39 2.75
C THR A 155 13.53 5.50 2.93
N PRO A 156 12.32 5.19 3.43
CA PRO A 156 11.33 6.22 3.76
C PRO A 156 11.88 7.31 4.70
N GLN A 157 12.70 6.90 5.67
CA GLN A 157 13.36 7.80 6.62
C GLN A 157 14.37 8.71 5.91
N MET A 158 15.26 8.15 5.08
CA MET A 158 16.28 8.93 4.36
C MET A 158 15.67 9.97 3.41
N TYR A 159 14.53 9.65 2.78
CA TYR A 159 13.80 10.61 1.95
C TYR A 159 13.10 11.69 2.78
N SER A 160 12.45 11.33 3.89
CA SER A 160 11.93 12.28 4.90
C SER A 160 13.02 13.25 5.38
N ASP A 161 14.18 12.72 5.76
CA ASP A 161 15.29 13.50 6.32
C ASP A 161 15.97 14.39 5.27
N TYR A 162 15.92 14.02 3.99
CA TYR A 162 16.27 14.91 2.89
C TYR A 162 15.28 16.07 2.78
N LEU A 163 13.97 15.79 2.66
CA LEU A 163 12.95 16.82 2.50
C LEU A 163 12.92 17.84 3.66
N LYS A 164 13.18 17.39 4.90
CA LYS A 164 13.30 18.25 6.08
C LYS A 164 14.54 19.15 6.04
N ARG A 165 15.68 18.62 5.57
CA ARG A 165 16.96 19.35 5.44
C ARG A 165 16.87 20.48 4.42
N GLU A 166 16.21 20.21 3.29
CA GLU A 166 15.99 21.20 2.22
C GLU A 166 14.81 22.15 2.52
N GLY A 167 14.15 22.04 3.68
CA GLY A 167 13.01 22.89 4.06
C GLY A 167 11.72 22.65 3.24
N LEU A 168 11.65 21.55 2.48
CA LEU A 168 10.52 21.20 1.63
C LEU A 168 9.31 20.66 2.40
N VAL A 169 9.51 20.25 3.66
CA VAL A 169 8.45 19.84 4.60
C VAL A 169 8.78 20.33 6.02
N SER A 170 7.77 20.41 6.89
CA SER A 170 7.96 20.71 8.32
C SER A 170 8.86 19.69 9.02
N SER A 171 9.57 20.11 10.07
CA SER A 171 10.34 19.21 10.96
C SER A 171 9.47 18.08 11.54
N GLU A 172 8.19 18.37 11.78
CA GLU A 172 7.21 17.42 12.34
C GLU A 172 6.50 16.57 11.29
N ALA A 173 6.76 16.79 9.99
CA ALA A 173 6.20 15.95 8.93
C ALA A 173 6.69 14.51 9.03
N VAL A 174 5.89 13.54 8.59
CA VAL A 174 6.25 12.12 8.61
C VAL A 174 6.07 11.55 7.20
N GLY A 175 7.09 10.84 6.72
CA GLY A 175 7.12 10.25 5.38
C GLY A 175 7.72 11.14 4.30
N GLY A 176 7.73 10.62 3.07
CA GLY A 176 8.13 11.35 1.88
C GLY A 176 7.00 12.19 1.30
N LEU A 177 7.33 13.14 0.43
CA LEU A 177 6.37 14.01 -0.26
C LEU A 177 6.20 13.56 -1.72
N TYR A 178 4.95 13.44 -2.19
CA TYR A 178 4.60 12.84 -3.48
C TYR A 178 3.53 13.64 -4.23
N CYS A 179 3.79 13.98 -5.49
CA CYS A 179 2.79 14.51 -6.41
C CYS A 179 1.69 13.46 -6.64
N ARG A 180 0.42 13.85 -6.49
CA ARG A 180 -0.76 13.00 -6.72
C ARG A 180 -1.44 13.41 -8.01
N TYR A 181 -1.91 12.44 -8.80
CA TYR A 181 -2.62 12.69 -10.06
C TYR A 181 -3.87 11.82 -10.16
N THR A 182 -4.99 12.43 -10.55
CA THR A 182 -6.18 11.70 -11.02
C THR A 182 -6.09 11.63 -12.55
N LEU A 183 -5.97 10.42 -13.11
CA LEU A 183 -5.76 10.19 -14.54
C LEU A 183 -7.07 9.94 -15.33
N ARG A 184 -8.11 9.44 -14.64
CA ARG A 184 -9.44 9.12 -15.17
C ARG A 184 -10.49 9.57 -14.15
N ASP A 185 -11.66 10.05 -14.58
CA ASP A 185 -12.78 10.24 -13.64
C ASP A 185 -13.36 8.87 -13.27
N PHE A 186 -13.12 8.43 -12.04
CA PHE A 186 -13.62 7.18 -11.46
C PHE A 186 -14.55 7.42 -10.27
N PHE A 187 -14.93 8.68 -10.01
CA PHE A 187 -15.75 9.04 -8.86
C PHE A 187 -17.25 8.87 -9.16
N PRO A 188 -18.08 8.44 -8.19
CA PRO A 188 -19.51 8.26 -8.44
C PRO A 188 -20.20 9.58 -8.81
N ILE A 189 -21.07 9.54 -9.82
CA ILE A 189 -21.76 10.71 -10.41
C ILE A 189 -22.49 11.59 -9.36
N HIS A 190 -22.90 11.02 -8.24
CA HIS A 190 -23.65 11.69 -7.17
C HIS A 190 -22.77 12.31 -6.06
N VAL A 191 -21.45 12.17 -6.12
CA VAL A 191 -20.53 12.83 -5.17
C VAL A 191 -20.35 14.31 -5.56
N VAL A 192 -20.33 15.19 -4.56
CA VAL A 192 -20.19 16.64 -4.76
C VAL A 192 -18.83 16.93 -5.41
N LYS A 193 -18.82 17.36 -6.67
CA LYS A 193 -17.58 17.50 -7.47
C LYS A 193 -16.56 18.51 -6.90
N SER A 194 -16.96 19.47 -6.07
CA SER A 194 -16.02 20.38 -5.38
C SER A 194 -15.24 19.71 -4.24
N ALA A 195 -15.62 18.50 -3.81
CA ALA A 195 -14.86 17.66 -2.87
C ALA A 195 -14.09 16.53 -3.58
N ILE A 196 -14.15 16.46 -4.91
CA ILE A 196 -13.41 15.48 -5.73
C ILE A 196 -12.14 16.14 -6.28
N PRO A 197 -10.95 15.54 -6.10
CA PRO A 197 -9.77 15.92 -6.85
C PRO A 197 -9.97 15.60 -8.34
N GLY A 198 -10.17 16.66 -9.15
CA GLY A 198 -10.40 16.56 -10.59
C GLY A 198 -9.20 15.97 -11.36
N LEU A 199 -9.37 15.83 -12.68
CA LEU A 199 -8.33 15.32 -13.57
C LEU A 199 -7.04 16.16 -13.51
N GLY A 200 -5.89 15.48 -13.59
CA GLY A 200 -4.57 16.10 -13.55
C GLY A 200 -3.93 16.09 -12.15
N PRO A 201 -2.92 16.95 -11.91
CA PRO A 201 -2.21 17.03 -10.64
C PRO A 201 -3.04 17.70 -9.54
N PHE A 202 -2.83 17.25 -8.31
CA PHE A 202 -3.26 17.98 -7.12
C PHE A 202 -2.37 19.22 -6.94
N GLN A 203 -2.95 20.32 -6.44
CA GLN A 203 -2.18 21.51 -6.05
C GLN A 203 -1.23 21.20 -4.88
N GLU A 204 -1.66 20.35 -3.95
CA GLU A 204 -0.88 19.93 -2.77
C GLU A 204 -0.41 18.47 -2.92
N PRO A 205 0.91 18.21 -2.87
CA PRO A 205 1.46 16.86 -2.72
C PRO A 205 0.97 16.14 -1.45
N GLY A 206 0.96 14.80 -1.46
CA GLY A 206 0.63 13.98 -0.30
C GLY A 206 1.87 13.51 0.45
N LEU A 207 1.80 13.43 1.79
CA LEU A 207 2.82 12.78 2.63
C LEU A 207 2.56 11.28 2.75
N TRP A 208 3.50 10.41 2.38
CA TRP A 208 3.37 8.94 2.49
C TRP A 208 4.62 8.31 3.13
N CYS A 209 4.38 7.43 4.11
CA CYS A 209 5.42 6.82 4.94
C CYS A 209 6.02 5.51 4.39
N GLY A 210 5.61 5.07 3.20
CA GLY A 210 6.12 3.84 2.60
C GLY A 210 7.37 4.01 1.72
N ALA A 211 7.81 2.92 1.10
CA ALA A 211 9.06 2.85 0.35
C ALA A 211 9.00 3.70 -0.93
N PRO A 212 9.83 4.74 -1.09
CA PRO A 212 9.78 5.59 -2.27
C PRO A 212 10.13 4.82 -3.56
N MET A 213 10.96 3.77 -3.45
CA MET A 213 11.26 2.87 -4.58
C MET A 213 10.05 2.07 -5.06
N ALA A 214 9.07 1.78 -4.19
CA ALA A 214 7.80 1.17 -4.58
C ALA A 214 6.92 2.16 -5.35
N ALA A 215 6.89 3.43 -4.95
CA ALA A 215 6.23 4.49 -5.72
C ALA A 215 6.87 4.67 -7.11
N LEU A 216 8.20 4.70 -7.20
CA LEU A 216 8.92 4.74 -8.47
C LEU A 216 8.64 3.51 -9.34
N ARG A 217 8.62 2.30 -8.76
CA ARG A 217 8.19 1.07 -9.46
C ARG A 217 6.78 1.22 -10.04
N ARG A 218 5.81 1.67 -9.23
CA ARG A 218 4.43 1.88 -9.69
C ARG A 218 4.33 2.92 -10.79
N ALA A 219 5.10 4.01 -10.68
CA ALA A 219 5.16 5.04 -11.70
C ALA A 219 5.73 4.51 -13.03
N PHE A 220 6.82 3.73 -13.00
CA PHE A 220 7.39 3.14 -14.21
C PHE A 220 6.47 2.07 -14.85
N GLN A 221 5.68 1.33 -14.06
CA GLN A 221 4.66 0.42 -14.60
C GLN A 221 3.57 1.16 -15.37
N ILE A 222 3.08 2.28 -14.80
CA ILE A 222 2.00 3.07 -15.39
C ILE A 222 2.50 3.86 -16.60
N ILE A 223 3.65 4.55 -16.50
CA ILE A 223 4.19 5.39 -17.58
C ILE A 223 4.80 4.53 -18.71
N GLY A 224 5.29 3.32 -18.39
CA GLY A 224 5.86 2.39 -19.36
C GLY A 224 4.84 1.64 -20.23
N SER A 225 3.54 1.67 -19.90
CA SER A 225 2.51 1.10 -20.77
C SER A 225 2.09 2.12 -21.84
N LEU A 226 2.31 1.76 -23.11
CA LEU A 226 2.16 2.66 -24.28
C LEU A 226 0.73 3.21 -24.50
N GLN A 227 -0.28 2.69 -23.79
CA GLN A 227 -1.70 3.06 -23.92
C GLN A 227 -2.00 4.52 -23.51
N TRP A 228 -1.11 5.17 -22.75
CA TRP A 228 -1.28 6.56 -22.33
C TRP A 228 -1.17 7.60 -23.46
N TRP A 229 -0.44 7.29 -24.54
CA TRP A 229 -0.20 8.27 -25.61
C TRP A 229 -1.39 8.44 -26.57
N GLU A 230 -2.15 7.36 -26.81
CA GLU A 230 -3.30 7.37 -27.73
C GLU A 230 -4.52 8.07 -27.12
N SER A 231 -4.66 7.99 -25.78
CA SER A 231 -5.82 8.53 -25.04
C SER A 231 -5.90 10.06 -24.98
N GLN A 232 -4.85 10.78 -25.40
CA GLN A 232 -4.78 12.24 -25.40
C GLN A 232 -5.00 12.87 -26.80
N ASN A 233 -5.15 12.06 -27.85
CA ASN A 233 -5.24 12.52 -29.25
C ASN A 233 -6.63 12.31 -29.87
N LEU A 234 -7.68 12.14 -29.05
CA LEU A 234 -9.06 11.88 -29.46
C LEU A 234 -10.09 12.74 -28.68
N ASN A 235 -9.93 14.07 -28.73
CA ASN A 235 -11.00 15.07 -28.56
C ASN A 235 -10.59 16.38 -29.26
#